data_AF-A0A815EMI4-F1
#
_entry.id   AF-A0A815EMI4-F1
#
_cell.length_a   1.000
_cell.length_b   1.000
_cell.length_c   1.000
_cell.angle_alpha   90.00
_cell.angle_beta   90.00
_cell.angle_gamma   90.00
#
_symmetry.space_group_name_H-M   'P 1'
#
loop_
_entity.id
_entity.type
_entity.pdbx_description
1 polymer ?
#
loop_
_entity_poly.entity_id
_entity_poly.type
_entity_poly.pdbx_seq_one_letter_code
_entity_poly.pdbx_strand_id
1 'polypeptide(L)'
;MKLILLFVLFGAVVSNLSFEWGKFKYDYKKQYSSAAEENERRQIFIENIDRMRSYQQSHPDATFTVAINHLTDRRIEELVSGPKVHFEARPALLKNSIEVKNLPESLDWRTKDVITPVIEEGPIGVILEPLVATGIYDEPTCPQTDGNHAMQVVGYGTEGGKPYWLCKNSWGEY
;
A
#
# COMPACT_ATOMS: atom_id res chain seq x y z
N MET A 1 -46.98 -9.85 9.94
CA MET A 1 -46.37 -9.82 8.59
C MET A 1 -45.14 -8.91 8.61
N LYS A 2 -43.98 -9.42 9.07
CA LYS A 2 -42.71 -8.66 9.19
C LYS A 2 -41.47 -9.45 8.74
N LEU A 3 -41.66 -10.62 8.10
CA LEU A 3 -40.55 -11.50 7.66
C LEU A 3 -40.04 -11.25 6.23
N ILE A 4 -40.72 -10.43 5.41
CA ILE A 4 -40.40 -10.31 3.98
C ILE A 4 -39.25 -9.31 3.71
N LEU A 5 -39.02 -8.32 4.58
CA LEU A 5 -38.02 -7.27 4.36
C LEU A 5 -36.55 -7.72 4.57
N LEU A 6 -36.30 -8.65 5.50
CA LEU A 6 -34.94 -9.14 5.79
C LEU A 6 -34.37 -10.02 4.66
N PHE A 7 -35.20 -10.84 4.02
CA PHE A 7 -34.76 -11.73 2.92
C PHE A 7 -34.45 -10.96 1.63
N VAL A 8 -35.19 -9.89 1.33
CA VAL A 8 -34.97 -9.08 0.11
C VAL A 8 -33.68 -8.26 0.21
N LEU A 9 -33.41 -7.66 1.39
CA LEU A 9 -32.17 -6.92 1.64
C LEU A 9 -30.94 -7.85 1.60
N PHE A 10 -31.03 -9.03 2.21
CA PHE A 10 -29.93 -10.01 2.17
C PHE A 10 -29.65 -10.49 0.74
N GLY A 11 -30.68 -10.77 -0.06
CA GLY A 11 -30.53 -11.15 -1.47
C GLY A 11 -29.87 -10.09 -2.36
N ALA A 12 -30.18 -8.80 -2.15
CA ALA A 12 -29.58 -7.70 -2.90
C ALA A 12 -28.10 -7.48 -2.55
N VAL A 13 -27.72 -7.60 -1.28
CA VAL A 13 -26.33 -7.48 -0.83
C VAL A 13 -25.47 -8.65 -1.33
N VAL A 14 -25.99 -9.88 -1.25
CA VAL A 14 -25.28 -11.09 -1.72
C VAL A 14 -25.08 -11.08 -3.24
N SER A 15 -26.06 -10.61 -4.01
CA SER A 15 -25.94 -10.48 -5.46
C SER A 15 -24.93 -9.41 -5.87
N ASN A 16 -24.86 -8.29 -5.15
CA ASN A 16 -23.88 -7.23 -5.40
C ASN A 16 -22.44 -7.70 -5.13
N LEU A 17 -22.17 -8.33 -3.97
CA LEU A 17 -20.84 -8.86 -3.66
C LEU A 17 -20.39 -9.97 -4.62
N SER A 18 -21.33 -10.78 -5.11
CA SER A 18 -21.03 -11.82 -6.11
C SER A 18 -20.65 -11.22 -7.47
N PHE A 19 -21.30 -10.12 -7.86
CA PHE A 19 -20.93 -9.36 -9.04
C PHE A 19 -19.56 -8.68 -8.88
N GLU A 20 -19.31 -8.01 -7.74
CA GLU A 20 -18.02 -7.38 -7.43
C GLU A 20 -16.87 -8.39 -7.46
N TRP A 21 -17.07 -9.58 -6.87
CA TRP A 21 -16.09 -10.67 -6.93
C TRP A 21 -15.81 -11.13 -8.37
N GLY A 22 -16.86 -11.31 -9.18
CA GLY A 22 -16.72 -11.69 -10.58
C GLY A 22 -15.95 -10.64 -11.38
N LYS A 23 -16.26 -9.36 -11.18
CA LYS A 23 -15.57 -8.23 -11.81
C LYS A 23 -14.12 -8.14 -11.35
N PHE A 24 -13.86 -8.26 -10.05
CA PHE A 24 -12.51 -8.27 -9.49
C PHE A 24 -11.62 -9.34 -10.14
N LYS A 25 -12.12 -10.58 -10.22
CA LYS A 25 -11.36 -11.66 -10.87
C LYS A 25 -11.09 -11.37 -12.35
N TYR A 26 -12.06 -10.79 -13.05
CA TYR A 26 -11.91 -10.41 -14.46
C TYR A 26 -10.87 -9.30 -14.65
N ASP A 27 -11.03 -8.18 -13.95
CA ASP A 27 -10.18 -7.00 -14.09
C ASP A 27 -8.71 -7.30 -13.75
N TYR A 28 -8.48 -8.11 -12.70
CA TYR A 28 -7.14 -8.47 -12.22
C TYR A 28 -6.69 -9.87 -12.65
N LYS A 29 -7.36 -10.48 -13.64
CA LYS A 29 -7.00 -11.76 -14.26
C LYS A 29 -6.69 -12.86 -13.24
N LYS A 30 -7.47 -12.92 -12.15
CA LYS A 30 -7.23 -13.82 -11.03
C LYS A 30 -7.48 -15.26 -11.43
N GLN A 31 -6.54 -16.13 -11.06
CA GLN A 31 -6.63 -17.57 -11.20
C GLN A 31 -6.24 -18.21 -9.88
N TYR A 32 -6.98 -19.23 -9.48
CA TYR A 32 -6.77 -19.97 -8.23
C TYR A 32 -6.60 -21.44 -8.56
N SER A 33 -5.70 -22.10 -7.83
CA SER A 33 -5.32 -23.49 -8.09
C SER A 33 -6.43 -24.49 -7.76
N SER A 34 -7.36 -24.11 -6.88
CA SER A 34 -8.46 -24.95 -6.44
C SER A 34 -9.69 -24.14 -6.04
N ALA A 35 -10.85 -24.79 -6.01
CA ALA A 35 -12.09 -24.18 -5.49
C ALA A 35 -11.99 -23.84 -4.00
N ALA A 36 -11.19 -24.59 -3.23
CA ALA A 36 -10.94 -24.29 -1.83
C ALA A 36 -10.16 -22.99 -1.67
N GLU A 37 -9.09 -22.80 -2.44
CA GLU A 37 -8.34 -21.55 -2.49
C GLU A 37 -9.22 -20.40 -2.95
N GLU A 38 -9.98 -20.58 -4.05
CA GLU A 38 -10.88 -19.53 -4.53
C GLU A 38 -11.89 -19.10 -3.45
N ASN A 39 -12.46 -20.05 -2.72
CA ASN A 39 -13.38 -19.75 -1.64
C ASN A 39 -12.70 -18.98 -0.50
N GLU A 40 -11.49 -19.37 -0.10
CA GLU A 40 -10.70 -18.64 0.90
C GLU A 40 -10.39 -17.20 0.44
N ARG A 41 -9.92 -17.04 -0.80
CA ARG A 41 -9.60 -15.75 -1.41
C ARG A 41 -10.84 -14.85 -1.51
N ARG A 42 -12.00 -15.42 -1.79
CA ARG A 42 -13.28 -14.72 -1.79
C ARG A 42 -13.66 -14.22 -0.39
N GLN A 43 -13.42 -14.99 0.67
CA GLN A 43 -13.68 -14.52 2.04
C GLN A 43 -12.78 -13.33 2.39
N ILE A 44 -11.48 -13.44 2.11
CA ILE A 44 -10.51 -12.35 2.34
C ILE A 44 -10.91 -11.09 1.56
N PHE A 45 -11.34 -11.25 0.31
CA PHE A 45 -11.87 -10.14 -0.49
C PHE A 45 -13.05 -9.45 0.18
N ILE A 46 -14.06 -10.22 0.63
CA ILE A 46 -15.24 -9.66 1.31
C ILE A 46 -14.84 -8.91 2.58
N GLU A 47 -13.98 -9.50 3.41
CA GLU A 47 -13.46 -8.86 4.63
C GLU A 47 -12.74 -7.54 4.32
N ASN A 48 -11.93 -7.52 3.26
CA ASN A 48 -11.22 -6.31 2.83
C ASN A 48 -12.19 -5.25 2.28
N ILE A 49 -13.23 -5.62 1.52
CA ILE A 49 -14.28 -4.70 1.08
C ILE A 49 -14.96 -4.05 2.29
N ASP A 50 -15.34 -4.85 3.29
CA ASP A 50 -16.01 -4.35 4.49
C ASP A 50 -15.10 -3.41 5.28
N ARG A 51 -13.80 -3.71 5.37
CA ARG A 51 -12.78 -2.84 5.97
C ARG A 51 -12.67 -1.51 5.24
N MET A 52 -12.61 -1.52 3.90
CA MET A 52 -12.54 -0.30 3.08
C MET A 52 -13.78 0.58 3.26
N ARG A 53 -14.97 -0.01 3.17
CA ARG A 53 -16.25 0.72 3.33
C ARG A 53 -16.37 1.31 4.74
N SER A 54 -16.02 0.53 5.76
CA SER A 54 -16.04 0.99 7.16
C SER A 54 -15.07 2.15 7.39
N TYR A 55 -13.87 2.08 6.79
CA TYR A 55 -12.89 3.16 6.88
C TYR A 55 -13.41 4.45 6.24
N GLN A 56 -13.90 4.39 5.00
CA GLN A 56 -14.42 5.54 4.28
C GLN A 56 -15.63 6.18 4.98
N GLN A 57 -16.51 5.36 5.55
CA GLN A 57 -17.67 5.85 6.30
C GLN A 57 -17.26 6.54 7.61
N SER A 58 -16.26 6.01 8.32
CA SER A 58 -15.80 6.57 9.59
C SER A 58 -14.84 7.75 9.44
N HIS A 59 -14.26 7.94 8.25
CA HIS A 59 -13.29 9.01 7.95
C HIS A 59 -13.73 9.82 6.72
N PRO A 60 -14.86 10.56 6.79
CA PRO A 60 -15.35 11.36 5.66
C PRO A 60 -14.37 12.46 5.24
N ASP A 61 -13.51 12.91 6.17
CA ASP A 61 -12.50 13.95 5.94
C ASP A 61 -11.12 13.39 5.55
N ALA A 62 -11.02 12.09 5.24
CA ALA A 62 -9.77 11.50 4.81
C ALA A 62 -9.24 12.18 3.53
N THR A 63 -7.96 12.52 3.52
CA THR A 63 -7.27 13.13 2.37
C THR A 63 -6.90 12.12 1.27
N PHE A 64 -7.23 10.84 1.49
CA PHE A 64 -7.01 9.76 0.54
C PHE A 64 -8.22 8.83 0.49
N THR A 65 -8.30 8.06 -0.59
CA THR A 65 -9.35 7.07 -0.80
C THR A 65 -8.76 5.68 -0.89
N VAL A 66 -9.49 4.69 -0.39
CA VAL A 66 -9.16 3.28 -0.60
C VAL A 66 -10.08 2.70 -1.66
N ALA A 67 -9.56 1.82 -2.52
CA ALA A 67 -10.31 1.21 -3.61
C ALA A 67 -9.83 -0.22 -3.88
N ILE A 68 -10.69 -1.01 -4.53
CA ILE A 68 -10.39 -2.37 -4.98
C ILE A 68 -9.18 -2.33 -5.93
N ASN A 69 -8.17 -3.13 -5.62
CA ASN A 69 -6.94 -3.30 -6.40
C ASN A 69 -6.55 -4.78 -6.49
N HIS A 70 -5.51 -5.12 -7.25
CA HIS A 70 -5.05 -6.50 -7.42
C HIS A 70 -4.63 -7.22 -6.12
N LEU A 71 -4.50 -6.54 -4.98
CA LEU A 71 -4.15 -7.12 -3.68
C LEU A 71 -5.37 -7.33 -2.76
N THR A 72 -6.58 -7.00 -3.23
CA THR A 72 -7.79 -7.03 -2.37
C THR A 72 -8.15 -8.45 -1.88
N ASP A 73 -7.65 -9.52 -2.51
CA ASP A 73 -7.81 -10.91 -2.06
C ASP A 73 -6.60 -11.45 -1.27
N ARG A 74 -5.75 -10.56 -0.74
CA ARG A 74 -4.57 -10.90 0.07
C ARG A 74 -4.75 -10.42 1.51
N ARG A 75 -4.20 -11.20 2.44
CA ARG A 75 -4.02 -10.76 3.82
C ARG A 75 -2.74 -9.96 3.95
N ILE A 76 -2.70 -9.06 4.93
CA ILE A 76 -1.52 -8.22 5.15
C ILE A 76 -0.28 -9.07 5.46
N GLU A 77 -0.45 -10.21 6.14
CA GLU A 77 0.63 -11.14 6.49
C GLU A 77 1.30 -11.75 5.25
N GLU A 78 0.54 -11.97 4.17
CA GLU A 78 1.06 -12.47 2.90
C GLU A 78 1.89 -11.41 2.16
N LEU A 79 1.54 -10.14 2.33
CA LEU A 79 2.25 -9.03 1.70
C LEU A 79 3.58 -8.74 2.40
N VAL A 80 3.65 -8.93 3.72
CA VAL A 80 4.84 -8.61 4.52
C VAL A 80 5.85 -9.74 4.65
N SER A 81 5.51 -10.97 4.22
CA SER A 81 6.36 -12.17 4.34
C SER A 81 7.30 -12.43 3.15
N GLY A 82 7.32 -11.55 2.15
CA GLY A 82 8.15 -11.68 0.95
C GLY A 82 9.69 -11.60 1.17
N PRO A 83 10.48 -11.91 0.12
CA PRO A 83 11.95 -11.91 0.18
C PRO A 83 12.50 -10.57 0.66
N LYS A 84 13.34 -10.60 1.68
CA LYS A 84 14.08 -9.42 2.14
C LYS A 84 15.17 -9.12 1.11
N VAL A 85 15.19 -7.92 0.55
CA VAL A 85 16.28 -7.49 -0.34
C VAL A 85 17.47 -7.10 0.53
N HIS A 86 18.62 -7.73 0.29
CA HIS A 86 19.90 -7.37 0.91
C HIS A 86 20.68 -6.50 -0.06
N PHE A 87 20.96 -5.25 0.32
CA PHE A 87 21.79 -4.34 -0.44
C PHE A 87 23.13 -4.17 0.27
N GLU A 88 24.23 -4.54 -0.40
CA GLU A 88 25.58 -4.29 0.10
C GLU A 88 25.94 -2.80 -0.11
N ALA A 89 26.28 -2.12 0.98
CA ALA A 89 26.71 -0.73 0.92
C ALA A 89 28.05 -0.60 0.17
N ARG A 90 28.10 0.24 -0.87
CA ARG A 90 29.35 0.67 -1.50
C ARG A 90 29.77 2.03 -0.94
N PRO A 91 31.06 2.24 -0.59
CA PRO A 91 31.53 3.55 -0.17
C PRO A 91 31.43 4.54 -1.34
N ALA A 92 30.77 5.68 -1.13
CA ALA A 92 30.69 6.75 -2.14
C ALA A 92 31.98 7.60 -2.14
N LEU A 93 32.52 7.85 -3.34
CA LEU A 93 33.59 8.81 -3.58
C LEU A 93 32.96 10.22 -3.63
N LEU A 94 33.01 10.94 -2.50
CA LEU A 94 32.52 12.31 -2.42
C LEU A 94 33.40 13.25 -3.26
N LYS A 95 32.81 14.03 -4.18
CA LYS A 95 33.40 15.32 -4.58
C LYS A 95 32.36 16.30 -5.15
N ASN A 96 32.24 17.39 -4.38
CA ASN A 96 31.67 18.71 -4.68
C ASN A 96 30.19 18.91 -4.35
N SER A 97 29.96 19.71 -3.31
CA SER A 97 28.68 20.35 -3.01
C SER A 97 28.36 21.39 -4.09
N ILE A 98 27.24 21.23 -4.77
CA ILE A 98 26.70 22.23 -5.71
C ILE A 98 25.67 23.06 -4.94
N GLU A 99 25.85 24.37 -4.90
CA GLU A 99 24.89 25.29 -4.30
C GLU A 99 23.67 25.44 -5.24
N VAL A 100 22.51 24.90 -4.85
CA VAL A 100 21.29 24.94 -5.66
C VAL A 100 20.44 26.16 -5.24
N LYS A 101 20.19 27.09 -6.17
CA LYS A 101 19.32 28.27 -5.98
C LYS A 101 18.12 28.19 -6.91
N ASN A 102 16.98 28.78 -6.51
CA ASN A 102 15.74 28.88 -7.31
C ASN A 102 15.03 27.54 -7.58
N LEU A 103 14.74 26.76 -6.54
CA LEU A 103 13.91 25.56 -6.68
C LEU A 103 12.42 25.91 -6.80
N PRO A 104 11.64 25.15 -7.59
CA PRO A 104 10.19 25.32 -7.67
C PRO A 104 9.50 24.81 -6.39
N GLU A 105 8.31 25.34 -6.10
CA GLU A 105 7.46 24.91 -4.97
C GLU A 105 6.99 23.44 -5.11
N SER A 106 6.82 22.96 -6.35
CA SER A 106 6.59 21.55 -6.65
C SER A 106 7.30 21.16 -7.94
N LEU A 107 7.80 19.92 -7.98
CA LEU A 107 8.45 19.36 -9.16
C LEU A 107 7.96 17.93 -9.38
N ASP A 108 7.35 17.71 -10.54
CA ASP A 108 6.97 16.37 -10.99
C ASP A 108 7.97 15.86 -12.04
N TRP A 109 8.83 14.92 -11.64
CA TRP A 109 9.86 14.34 -12.50
C TRP A 109 9.30 13.53 -13.67
N ARG A 110 8.03 13.11 -13.63
CA ARG A 110 7.37 12.46 -14.77
C ARG A 110 7.27 13.41 -15.97
N THR A 111 7.15 14.71 -15.71
CA THR A 111 7.14 15.75 -16.77
C THR A 111 8.51 15.96 -17.42
N LYS A 112 9.57 15.37 -16.84
CA LYS A 112 10.94 15.49 -17.33
C LYS A 112 11.41 14.27 -18.11
N ASP A 113 10.55 13.26 -18.26
CA ASP A 113 10.86 12.01 -18.98
C ASP A 113 12.10 11.27 -18.45
N VAL A 114 12.37 11.42 -17.14
CA VAL A 114 13.50 10.77 -16.45
C VAL A 114 13.07 9.62 -15.55
N ILE A 115 11.78 9.29 -15.55
CA ILE A 115 11.18 8.27 -14.68
C ILE A 115 10.83 7.04 -15.51
N THR A 116 11.25 5.87 -15.06
CA THR A 116 10.90 4.58 -15.70
C THR A 116 9.42 4.23 -15.48
N PRO A 117 8.84 3.35 -16.31
CA PRO A 117 7.50 2.82 -16.07
C PRO A 117 7.34 2.22 -14.66
N VAL A 118 6.09 2.24 -14.16
CA VAL A 118 5.74 1.56 -12.90
C VAL A 118 6.02 0.07 -13.05
N ILE A 119 6.69 -0.50 -12.04
CA ILE A 119 6.96 -1.93 -11.96
C ILE A 119 5.77 -2.58 -11.22
N GLU A 120 5.11 -3.56 -11.85
CA GLU A 120 3.94 -4.23 -11.28
C GLU A 120 4.31 -5.28 -10.21
N GLU A 121 5.51 -5.84 -10.29
CA GLU A 121 5.99 -6.90 -9.40
C GLU A 121 7.38 -6.56 -8.88
N GLY A 122 7.45 -6.21 -7.60
CA GLY A 122 8.71 -5.99 -6.89
C GLY A 122 8.54 -5.19 -5.61
N PRO A 123 9.45 -5.34 -4.63
CA PRO A 123 9.48 -4.48 -3.47
C PRO A 123 9.78 -3.03 -3.89
N ILE A 124 8.90 -2.09 -3.53
CA ILE A 124 9.26 -0.67 -3.54
C ILE A 124 10.21 -0.45 -2.36
N GLY A 125 11.49 -0.25 -2.68
CA GLY A 125 12.50 0.15 -1.71
C GLY A 125 12.42 1.65 -1.44
N VAL A 126 12.39 2.03 -0.18
CA VAL A 126 12.56 3.41 0.30
C VAL A 126 13.87 3.48 1.06
N ILE A 127 14.63 4.55 0.85
CA ILE A 127 15.86 4.80 1.60
C ILE A 127 15.53 5.83 2.66
N LEU A 128 15.79 5.50 3.92
CA LEU A 128 15.66 6.40 5.06
C LEU A 128 17.02 6.51 5.77
N GLU A 129 17.27 7.62 6.45
CA GLU A 129 18.38 7.69 7.39
C GLU A 129 18.15 6.72 8.57
N PRO A 130 19.21 6.20 9.20
CA PRO A 130 19.08 5.27 10.31
C PRO A 130 18.52 6.02 11.52
N LEU A 131 17.22 5.85 11.78
CA LEU A 131 16.52 6.41 12.93
C LEU A 131 15.93 5.31 13.79
N VAL A 132 16.19 5.39 15.10
CA VAL A 132 15.34 4.75 16.11
C VAL A 132 14.19 5.71 16.38
N ALA A 133 13.12 5.57 15.62
CA ALA A 133 11.91 6.38 15.78
C ALA A 133 10.76 5.51 16.30
N THR A 134 10.06 5.99 17.32
CA THR A 134 8.75 5.47 17.73
C THR A 134 7.68 6.43 17.20
N GLY A 135 6.73 5.94 16.39
CA GLY A 135 5.62 6.74 15.82
C GLY A 135 5.82 7.12 14.35
N ILE A 136 5.03 8.08 13.86
CA ILE A 136 5.09 8.56 12.47
C ILE A 136 6.29 9.50 12.28
N TYR A 137 7.27 9.05 11.51
CA TYR A 137 8.38 9.89 11.07
C TYR A 137 7.96 10.80 9.90
N ASP A 138 8.31 12.07 9.97
CA ASP A 138 8.05 13.09 8.94
C ASP A 138 9.26 14.02 8.87
N GLU A 139 9.96 14.00 7.73
CA GLU A 139 11.16 14.80 7.47
C GLU A 139 10.89 15.75 6.31
N PRO A 140 10.43 16.98 6.60
CA PRO A 140 9.99 17.92 5.58
C PRO A 140 11.14 18.42 4.69
N THR A 141 12.38 18.30 5.16
CA THR A 141 13.55 18.78 4.41
C THR A 141 14.13 17.73 3.48
N CYS A 142 13.72 16.45 3.63
CA CYS A 142 14.24 15.27 2.91
C CYS A 142 15.71 15.47 2.49
N PRO A 143 16.61 15.67 3.47
CA PRO A 143 17.98 16.05 3.15
C PRO A 143 18.58 14.94 2.29
N GLN A 144 19.23 15.32 1.18
CA GLN A 144 19.95 14.37 0.33
C GLN A 144 21.25 13.95 1.01
N THR A 145 21.12 13.37 2.18
CA THR A 145 22.17 12.64 2.85
C THR A 145 22.28 11.27 2.23
N ASP A 146 23.45 10.65 2.38
CA ASP A 146 23.66 9.27 1.99
C ASP A 146 22.84 8.37 2.91
N GLY A 147 21.55 8.22 2.59
CA GLY A 147 20.68 7.29 3.28
C GLY A 147 21.29 5.90 3.20
N ASN A 148 21.82 5.44 4.32
CA ASN A 148 22.57 4.18 4.40
C ASN A 148 21.66 2.98 4.69
N HIS A 149 20.34 3.20 4.74
CA HIS A 149 19.40 2.24 5.26
C HIS A 149 18.14 2.15 4.38
N ALA A 150 18.07 1.09 3.57
CA ALA A 150 16.93 0.79 2.73
C ALA A 150 15.88 -0.04 3.49
N MET A 151 14.63 0.35 3.35
CA MET A 151 13.45 -0.28 3.93
C MET A 151 12.44 -0.61 2.82
N GLN A 152 11.59 -1.59 3.04
CA GLN A 152 10.56 -1.97 2.07
C GLN A 152 9.23 -1.30 2.45
N VAL A 153 8.56 -0.62 1.52
CA VAL A 153 7.18 -0.19 1.74
C VAL A 153 6.28 -1.43 1.72
N VAL A 154 5.49 -1.60 2.79
CA VAL A 154 4.62 -2.76 2.99
C VAL A 154 3.15 -2.39 3.19
N GLY A 155 2.82 -1.10 3.32
CA GLY A 155 1.45 -0.64 3.48
C GLY A 155 1.35 0.86 3.72
N TYR A 156 0.16 1.32 4.11
CA TYR A 156 -0.14 2.71 4.47
C TYR A 156 -1.19 2.74 5.60
N GLY A 157 -1.26 3.84 6.35
CA GLY A 157 -2.15 4.00 7.50
C GLY A 157 -2.44 5.46 7.84
N THR A 158 -3.14 5.68 8.96
CA THR A 158 -3.43 7.02 9.48
C THR A 158 -3.46 6.98 11.01
N GLU A 159 -2.82 7.95 11.65
CA GLU A 159 -2.85 8.14 13.11
C GLU A 159 -3.04 9.63 13.38
N GLY A 160 -4.01 9.99 14.23
CA GLY A 160 -4.29 11.40 14.54
C GLY A 160 -4.60 12.28 13.32
N GLY A 161 -5.18 11.70 12.25
CA GLY A 161 -5.47 12.42 11.00
C GLY A 161 -4.27 12.60 10.05
N LYS A 162 -3.07 12.11 10.42
CA LYS A 162 -1.87 12.18 9.57
C LYS A 162 -1.68 10.87 8.80
N PRO A 163 -1.70 10.88 7.46
CA PRO A 163 -1.43 9.68 6.67
C PRO A 163 0.07 9.32 6.71
N TYR A 164 0.41 8.03 6.65
CA TYR A 164 1.79 7.55 6.65
C TYR A 164 1.96 6.24 5.87
N TRP A 165 3.20 5.97 5.43
CA TRP A 165 3.61 4.70 4.85
C TRP A 165 4.13 3.76 5.94
N LEU A 166 3.75 2.48 5.86
CA LEU A 166 4.32 1.42 6.68
C LEU A 166 5.56 0.87 5.98
N CYS A 167 6.70 0.92 6.65
CA CYS A 167 7.99 0.50 6.10
C CYS A 167 8.60 -0.61 6.97
N LYS A 168 9.04 -1.70 6.35
CA LYS A 168 9.71 -2.84 7.00
C LYS A 168 11.22 -2.69 6.94
N ASN A 169 11.86 -2.86 8.10
CA ASN A 169 13.32 -2.82 8.28
C ASN A 169 13.92 -4.25 8.29
N SER A 170 15.21 -4.40 7.97
CA SER A 170 16.02 -5.62 8.14
C SER A 170 16.34 -5.98 9.60
N TRP A 171 16.27 -5.04 10.55
CA TRP A 171 16.79 -5.21 11.92
C TRP A 171 15.76 -5.59 13.01
N GLY A 172 14.49 -5.81 12.66
CA GLY A 172 13.43 -6.11 13.65
C GLY A 172 12.88 -7.53 13.55
N GLU A 173 12.70 -8.18 14.71
CA GLU A 173 11.66 -9.19 14.89
C GLU A 173 10.44 -8.47 15.48
N TYR A 174 9.41 -8.28 14.65
CA TYR A 174 8.11 -7.67 14.97
C TYR A 174 8.11 -6.14 15.14
#